data_AF-M6F1A3-F1
#
_entry.id   AF-M6F1A3-F1
#
_cell.length_a   1.000
_cell.length_b   1.000
_cell.length_c   1.000
_cell.angle_alpha   90.00
_cell.angle_beta   90.00
_cell.angle_gamma   90.00
#
_symmetry.space_group_name_H-M   'P 1'
#
loop_
_entity.id
_entity.type
_entity.pdbx_description
1 polymer ?
#
loop_
_entity_poly.entity_id
_entity_poly.type
_entity_poly.pdbx_seq_one_letter_code
_entity_poly.pdbx_strand_id
1 'polypeptide(L)'
;MDPYYPDAPHPFNEDPDLEVQAKKLWPEAFHPKKTPEEKEQIRKEWTDFIARYPKNLYIPSEFRPPLTEVEEKKARERLDTFTDIETKNAIIYSLAKYAEPGKTPEEPSPRPNVDPKEQHAYFQYRIEELESRIQLIEYTIQEGRLESDQVETAYQDLEDWKRELSELKQVQSQIPDF
;
A
#
# COMPACT_ATOMS: atom_id res chain seq x y z
N MET A 1 -25.68 24.70 -1.10
CA MET A 1 -25.06 26.01 -0.85
C MET A 1 -23.72 25.74 -0.18
N ASP A 2 -22.62 25.96 -0.90
CA ASP A 2 -21.27 25.83 -0.35
C ASP A 2 -21.06 26.93 0.72
N PRO A 3 -20.76 26.58 1.98
CA PRO A 3 -20.61 27.57 3.05
C PRO A 3 -19.34 28.43 2.93
N TYR A 4 -18.37 28.05 2.09
CA TYR A 4 -17.08 28.76 2.00
C TYR A 4 -17.01 29.80 0.88
N TYR A 5 -17.80 29.65 -0.20
CA TYR A 5 -17.84 30.59 -1.33
C TYR A 5 -19.27 30.75 -1.86
N PRO A 6 -20.13 31.50 -1.15
CA PRO A 6 -21.55 31.63 -1.51
C PRO A 6 -21.79 32.40 -2.82
N ASP A 7 -20.86 33.28 -3.20
CA ASP A 7 -20.94 34.11 -4.42
C ASP A 7 -20.21 33.49 -5.63
N ALA A 8 -19.54 32.35 -5.47
CA ALA A 8 -18.93 31.67 -6.60
C ALA A 8 -20.04 31.04 -7.47
N PRO A 9 -20.05 31.26 -8.80
CA PRO A 9 -20.98 30.55 -9.66
C PRO A 9 -20.77 29.05 -9.49
N HIS A 10 -21.86 28.32 -9.19
CA HIS A 10 -21.78 26.87 -9.07
C HIS A 10 -21.41 26.32 -10.47
N PRO A 11 -20.33 25.55 -10.62
CA PRO A 11 -19.82 25.16 -11.94
C PRO A 11 -20.85 24.38 -12.77
N PHE A 12 -21.81 23.73 -12.12
CA PHE A 12 -22.89 22.97 -12.75
C PHE A 12 -24.13 23.80 -13.13
N ASN A 13 -24.24 25.06 -12.66
CA ASN A 13 -25.34 25.96 -13.04
C ASN A 13 -25.09 26.63 -14.40
N GLU A 14 -23.82 26.89 -14.75
CA GLU A 14 -23.44 27.53 -16.02
C GLU A 14 -23.32 26.51 -17.16
N ASP A 15 -22.91 25.27 -16.85
CA ASP A 15 -22.85 24.17 -17.81
C ASP A 15 -23.29 22.84 -17.12
N PRO A 16 -24.54 22.41 -17.36
CA PRO A 16 -25.06 21.14 -16.83
C PRO A 16 -24.30 19.90 -17.33
N ASP A 17 -23.64 19.98 -18.49
CA ASP A 17 -22.88 18.85 -19.04
C ASP A 17 -21.59 18.60 -18.24
N LEU A 18 -21.06 19.61 -17.53
CA LEU A 18 -19.94 19.44 -16.61
C LEU A 18 -20.29 18.57 -15.41
N GLU A 19 -21.54 18.61 -14.92
CA GLU A 19 -21.96 17.74 -13.82
C GLU A 19 -21.99 16.27 -14.25
N VAL A 20 -22.47 16.00 -15.47
CA VAL A 20 -22.51 14.65 -16.04
C VAL A 20 -21.09 14.12 -16.24
N GLN A 21 -20.18 14.95 -16.77
CA GLN A 21 -18.78 14.59 -16.95
C GLN A 21 -18.06 14.38 -15.61
N ALA A 22 -18.28 15.26 -14.64
CA ALA A 22 -17.68 15.15 -13.32
C ALA A 22 -18.15 13.88 -12.58
N LYS A 23 -19.45 13.55 -12.64
CA LYS A 23 -19.97 12.29 -12.08
C LYS A 23 -19.40 11.05 -12.76
N LYS A 24 -19.12 11.13 -14.06
CA LYS A 24 -18.48 10.03 -14.80
C LYS A 24 -17.01 9.85 -14.42
N LEU A 25 -16.28 10.94 -14.22
CA LEU A 25 -14.84 10.93 -13.94
C LEU A 25 -14.53 10.72 -12.45
N TRP A 26 -15.37 11.23 -11.55
CA TRP A 26 -15.20 11.14 -10.10
C TRP A 26 -16.49 10.70 -9.40
N PRO A 27 -17.04 9.51 -9.71
CA PRO A 27 -18.30 9.04 -9.10
C PRO A 27 -18.25 9.08 -7.56
N GLU A 28 -17.10 8.75 -6.97
CA GLU A 28 -16.85 8.79 -5.52
C GLU A 28 -16.99 10.16 -4.86
N ALA A 29 -16.68 11.25 -5.58
CA ALA A 29 -16.83 12.59 -5.04
C ALA A 29 -18.31 13.02 -4.90
N PHE A 30 -19.21 12.35 -5.62
CA PHE A 30 -20.65 12.60 -5.63
C PHE A 30 -21.44 11.56 -4.83
N HIS A 31 -20.78 10.53 -4.27
CA HIS A 31 -21.46 9.63 -3.35
C HIS A 31 -21.95 10.40 -2.12
N PRO A 32 -23.15 10.07 -1.59
CA PRO A 32 -23.64 10.68 -0.36
C PRO A 32 -22.60 10.56 0.75
N LYS A 33 -22.42 11.62 1.54
CA LYS A 33 -21.58 11.53 2.73
C LYS A 33 -22.11 10.41 3.62
N LYS A 34 -21.21 9.55 4.08
CA LYS A 34 -21.54 8.46 5.00
C LYS A 34 -22.31 8.98 6.21
N THR A 35 -23.38 8.29 6.58
CA THR A 35 -24.21 8.60 7.74
C THR A 35 -23.41 8.42 9.05
N PRO A 36 -23.82 9.04 10.17
CA PRO A 36 -23.20 8.80 11.47
C PRO A 36 -23.18 7.30 11.84
N GLU A 37 -24.23 6.57 11.52
CA GLU A 37 -24.37 5.14 11.77
C GLU A 37 -23.36 4.33 10.95
N GLU A 38 -23.20 4.63 9.66
CA GLU A 38 -22.20 3.99 8.79
C GLU A 38 -20.77 4.26 9.27
N LYS A 39 -20.48 5.48 9.73
CA LYS A 39 -19.17 5.82 10.29
C LYS A 39 -18.87 5.04 11.57
N GLU A 40 -19.86 4.87 12.43
CA GLU A 40 -19.70 4.09 13.66
C GLU A 40 -19.52 2.60 13.36
N GLN A 41 -20.22 2.07 12.35
CA GLN A 41 -20.01 0.70 11.88
C GLN A 41 -18.57 0.50 11.35
N ILE A 42 -18.08 1.42 10.51
CA ILE A 42 -16.70 1.39 10.00
C ILE A 42 -15.69 1.43 11.16
N ARG A 43 -15.93 2.28 12.18
CA ARG A 43 -15.07 2.34 13.37
C ARG A 43 -15.03 1.00 14.11
N LYS A 44 -16.17 0.32 14.26
CA LYS A 44 -16.25 -1.00 14.91
C LYS A 44 -15.47 -2.04 14.13
N GLU A 45 -15.65 -2.10 12.80
CA GLU A 45 -14.91 -3.01 11.92
C GLU A 45 -13.40 -2.80 12.03
N TRP A 46 -12.94 -1.55 12.00
CA TRP A 46 -11.52 -1.25 12.21
C TRP A 46 -11.05 -1.62 13.61
N THR A 47 -11.86 -1.39 14.65
CA THR A 47 -11.52 -1.78 16.03
C THR A 47 -11.33 -3.29 16.16
N ASP A 48 -12.24 -4.07 15.55
CA ASP A 48 -12.17 -5.53 15.55
C ASP A 48 -10.96 -6.04 14.76
N PHE A 49 -10.66 -5.42 13.61
CA PHE A 49 -9.47 -5.74 12.83
C PHE A 49 -8.17 -5.44 13.60
N ILE A 50 -8.08 -4.27 14.23
CA ILE A 50 -6.92 -3.83 15.02
C ILE A 50 -6.70 -4.76 16.22
N ALA A 51 -7.76 -5.25 16.85
CA ALA A 51 -7.64 -6.20 17.95
C ALA A 51 -6.98 -7.52 17.51
N ARG A 52 -7.18 -7.95 16.25
CA ARG A 52 -6.55 -9.14 15.67
C ARG A 52 -5.15 -8.85 15.13
N TYR A 53 -4.95 -7.70 14.48
CA TYR A 53 -3.74 -7.37 13.73
C TYR A 53 -3.22 -5.95 14.04
N PRO A 54 -2.78 -5.66 15.28
CA PRO A 54 -2.46 -4.30 15.72
C PRO A 54 -1.26 -3.66 15.01
N LYS A 55 -0.43 -4.45 14.33
CA LYS A 55 0.77 -4.01 13.61
C LYS A 55 0.56 -3.89 12.10
N ASN A 56 -0.65 -4.10 11.61
CA ASN A 56 -0.94 -4.10 10.19
C ASN A 56 -0.71 -2.71 9.57
N LEU A 57 0.07 -2.64 8.49
CA LEU A 57 0.47 -1.38 7.87
C LEU A 57 -0.71 -0.63 7.21
N TYR A 58 -1.79 -1.32 6.88
CA TYR A 58 -2.97 -0.77 6.22
C TYR A 58 -4.00 -0.17 7.18
N ILE A 59 -3.80 -0.27 8.50
CA ILE A 59 -4.67 0.42 9.47
C ILE A 59 -4.60 1.93 9.21
N PRO A 60 -5.73 2.65 9.03
CA PRO A 60 -5.70 4.10 8.85
C PRO A 60 -5.10 4.81 10.05
N SER A 61 -4.39 5.92 9.82
CA SER A 61 -3.68 6.66 10.88
C SER A 61 -4.60 7.14 12.00
N GLU A 62 -5.86 7.46 11.70
CA GLU A 62 -6.89 7.85 12.65
C GLU A 62 -7.25 6.77 13.68
N PHE A 63 -6.96 5.49 13.40
CA PHE A 63 -7.20 4.38 14.31
C PHE A 63 -5.93 3.83 14.95
N ARG A 64 -4.74 4.32 14.54
CA ARG A 64 -3.48 3.88 15.15
C ARG A 64 -3.24 4.60 16.47
N PRO A 65 -2.60 3.94 17.45
CA PRO A 65 -2.06 4.65 18.59
C PRO A 65 -1.03 5.69 18.12
N PRO A 66 -0.99 6.88 18.74
CA PRO A 66 0.03 7.87 18.44
C PRO A 66 1.41 7.28 18.74
N LEU A 67 2.32 7.41 17.78
CA LEU A 67 3.70 6.99 17.94
C LEU A 67 4.47 8.05 18.74
N THR A 68 5.49 7.61 19.46
CA THR A 68 6.48 8.52 20.04
C THR A 68 7.36 9.11 18.93
N GLU A 69 7.96 10.28 19.15
CA GLU A 69 8.88 10.90 18.16
C GLU A 69 10.01 9.95 17.72
N VAL A 70 10.49 9.10 18.63
CA VAL A 70 11.53 8.10 18.37
C VAL A 70 11.02 7.01 17.43
N GLU A 71 9.80 6.55 17.62
CA GLU A 71 9.16 5.53 16.78
C GLU A 71 8.82 6.09 15.40
N GLU A 72 8.33 7.33 15.33
CA GLU A 72 8.06 8.01 14.05
C GLU A 72 9.34 8.16 13.24
N LYS A 73 10.43 8.61 13.89
CA LYS A 73 11.73 8.73 13.24
C LYS A 73 12.23 7.40 12.70
N LYS A 74 12.14 6.33 13.50
CA LYS A 74 12.54 4.98 13.08
C LYS A 74 11.68 4.45 11.93
N ALA A 75 10.38 4.71 11.96
CA ALA A 75 9.47 4.32 10.88
C ALA A 75 9.83 5.05 9.57
N ARG A 76 10.18 6.33 9.66
CA ARG A 76 10.62 7.13 8.51
C ARG A 76 11.95 6.65 7.94
N GLU A 77 12.97 6.45 8.79
CA GLU A 77 14.28 5.94 8.36
C GLU A 77 14.18 4.60 7.64
N ARG A 78 13.27 3.73 8.10
CA ARG A 78 12.99 2.45 7.44
C ARG A 78 12.36 2.62 6.06
N LEU A 79 11.39 3.53 5.92
CA LEU A 79 10.76 3.83 4.63
C LEU A 79 11.73 4.46 3.65
N ASP A 80 12.61 5.36 4.13
CA ASP A 80 13.66 5.97 3.32
C ASP A 80 14.62 4.89 2.80
N THR A 81 15.09 3.99 3.68
CA THR A 81 15.95 2.85 3.30
C THR A 81 15.30 1.95 2.24
N PHE A 82 14.02 1.62 2.43
CA PHE A 82 13.26 0.82 1.47
C PHE A 82 13.17 1.51 0.10
N THR A 83 12.82 2.80 0.10
CA THR A 83 12.66 3.61 -1.11
C THR A 83 13.98 3.77 -1.88
N ASP A 84 15.08 3.96 -1.16
CA ASP A 84 16.41 4.07 -1.75
C ASP A 84 16.81 2.78 -2.48
N ILE A 85 16.53 1.62 -1.89
CA ILE A 85 16.82 0.31 -2.50
C ILE A 85 15.91 0.05 -3.70
N GLU A 86 14.61 0.32 -3.61
CA GLU A 86 13.69 0.23 -4.75
C GLU A 86 14.12 1.14 -5.90
N THR A 87 14.57 2.36 -5.60
CA THR A 87 15.07 3.29 -6.61
C THR A 87 16.32 2.75 -7.29
N LYS A 88 17.29 2.22 -6.52
CA LYS A 88 18.49 1.57 -7.07
C LYS A 88 18.11 0.38 -7.97
N ASN A 89 17.19 -0.47 -7.52
CA ASN A 89 16.71 -1.62 -8.30
C ASN A 89 16.01 -1.18 -9.59
N ALA A 90 15.12 -0.20 -9.52
CA ALA A 90 14.41 0.35 -10.68
C ALA A 90 15.38 0.94 -11.71
N ILE A 91 16.42 1.65 -11.28
CA ILE A 91 17.47 2.15 -12.15
C ILE A 91 18.16 0.98 -12.87
N ILE A 92 18.57 -0.06 -12.14
CA ILE A 92 19.21 -1.26 -12.72
C ILE A 92 18.31 -1.92 -13.77
N TYR A 93 17.03 -2.14 -13.46
CA TYR A 93 16.08 -2.72 -14.42
C TYR A 93 15.87 -1.84 -15.64
N SER A 94 15.82 -0.52 -15.47
CA SER A 94 15.67 0.43 -16.58
C SER A 94 16.88 0.40 -17.51
N LEU A 95 18.11 0.36 -16.96
CA LEU A 95 19.34 0.26 -17.73
C LEU A 95 19.39 -1.05 -18.53
N ALA A 96 18.94 -2.17 -17.94
CA ALA A 96 18.85 -3.44 -18.63
C ALA A 96 17.82 -3.41 -19.79
N LYS A 97 16.67 -2.76 -19.60
CA LYS A 97 15.58 -2.70 -20.59
C LYS A 97 15.89 -1.78 -21.78
N TYR A 98 16.62 -0.68 -21.55
CA TYR A 98 16.95 0.31 -22.57
C TYR A 98 18.39 0.16 -23.12
N ALA A 99 19.04 -0.96 -22.85
CA ALA A 99 20.31 -1.29 -23.50
C ALA A 99 20.12 -1.34 -25.03
N GLU A 100 20.92 -0.56 -25.76
CA GLU A 100 20.82 -0.47 -27.22
C GLU A 100 21.00 -1.84 -27.88
N PRO A 101 20.19 -2.20 -28.89
CA PRO A 101 20.37 -3.45 -29.63
C PRO A 101 21.79 -3.56 -30.19
N GLY A 102 22.53 -4.59 -29.79
CA GLY A 102 23.91 -4.84 -30.23
C GLY A 102 25.01 -4.30 -29.30
N LYS A 103 24.67 -3.63 -28.20
CA LYS A 103 25.60 -3.37 -27.09
C LYS A 103 25.37 -4.39 -25.99
N THR A 104 26.43 -5.04 -25.51
CA THR A 104 26.37 -5.81 -24.28
C THR A 104 25.92 -4.88 -23.16
N PRO A 105 24.85 -5.19 -22.41
CA PRO A 105 24.47 -4.38 -21.25
C PRO A 105 25.70 -4.20 -20.36
N GLU A 106 25.99 -2.97 -19.92
CA GLU A 106 26.98 -2.78 -18.87
C GLU A 106 26.51 -3.59 -17.66
N GLU A 107 27.27 -4.62 -17.29
CA GLU A 107 26.93 -5.42 -16.11
C GLU A 107 26.89 -4.49 -14.90
N PRO A 108 25.82 -4.55 -14.09
CA PRO A 108 25.76 -3.77 -12.86
C PRO A 108 27.02 -4.08 -12.03
N SER A 109 27.61 -3.03 -11.47
CA SER A 109 28.88 -3.12 -10.74
C SER A 109 28.90 -4.32 -9.77
N PRO A 110 29.95 -5.16 -9.77
CA PRO A 110 29.98 -6.44 -9.05
C PRO A 110 30.03 -6.31 -7.51
N ARG A 111 30.02 -5.09 -6.97
CA ARG A 111 29.89 -4.87 -5.53
C ARG A 111 28.41 -4.71 -5.21
N PRO A 112 27.86 -5.44 -4.22
CA PRO A 112 26.52 -5.16 -3.73
C PRO A 112 26.48 -3.70 -3.28
N ASN A 113 25.65 -2.89 -3.93
CA ASN A 113 25.46 -1.47 -3.63
C ASN A 113 24.57 -1.25 -2.38
N VAL A 114 24.44 -2.29 -1.55
CA VAL A 114 23.54 -2.40 -0.41
C VAL A 114 24.20 -3.27 0.66
N ASP A 115 24.38 -2.71 1.86
CA ASP A 115 24.96 -3.39 3.03
C ASP A 115 24.01 -4.47 3.59
N PRO A 116 24.48 -5.57 4.22
CA PRO A 116 23.59 -6.58 4.83
C PRO A 116 22.54 -6.00 5.77
N LYS A 117 22.84 -4.94 6.53
CA LYS A 117 21.85 -4.26 7.39
C LYS A 117 20.72 -3.63 6.57
N GLU A 118 21.05 -2.99 5.45
CA GLU A 118 20.07 -2.38 4.54
C GLU A 118 19.23 -3.46 3.84
N GLN A 119 19.85 -4.58 3.44
CA GLN A 119 19.15 -5.73 2.88
C GLN A 119 18.15 -6.32 3.90
N HIS A 120 18.57 -6.52 5.14
CA HIS A 120 17.69 -6.96 6.22
C HIS A 120 16.51 -6.00 6.41
N ALA A 121 16.74 -4.70 6.45
CA ALA A 121 15.69 -3.70 6.59
C ALA A 121 14.69 -3.72 5.41
N TYR A 122 15.19 -3.89 4.19
CA TYR A 122 14.39 -4.01 2.97
C TYR A 122 13.48 -5.23 3.01
N PHE A 123 14.04 -6.42 3.20
CA PHE A 123 13.28 -7.66 3.23
C PHE A 123 12.31 -7.69 4.41
N GLN A 124 12.71 -7.19 5.57
CA GLN A 124 11.82 -7.07 6.72
C GLN A 124 10.60 -6.19 6.40
N TYR A 125 10.77 -5.08 5.67
CA TYR A 125 9.66 -4.24 5.23
C TYR A 125 8.75 -4.94 4.21
N ARG A 126 9.32 -5.57 3.17
CA ARG A 126 8.56 -6.35 2.19
C ARG A 126 7.73 -7.46 2.85
N ILE A 127 8.32 -8.18 3.80
CA ILE A 127 7.65 -9.23 4.57
C ILE A 127 6.48 -8.67 5.37
N GLU A 128 6.68 -7.58 6.13
CA GLU A 128 5.62 -6.98 6.93
C GLU A 128 4.48 -6.39 6.09
N GLU A 129 4.80 -5.80 4.93
CA GLU A 129 3.81 -5.30 3.98
C GLU A 129 2.97 -6.44 3.40
N LEU A 130 3.62 -7.51 2.92
CA LEU A 130 2.93 -8.65 2.35
C LEU A 130 2.10 -9.41 3.39
N GLU A 131 2.62 -9.58 4.61
CA GLU A 131 1.87 -10.13 5.74
C GLU A 131 0.65 -9.25 6.07
N SER A 132 0.81 -7.93 6.07
CA SER A 132 -0.28 -7.00 6.33
C SER A 132 -1.38 -7.11 5.26
N ARG A 133 -0.99 -7.27 3.99
CA ARG A 133 -1.93 -7.45 2.88
C ARG A 133 -2.69 -8.77 2.99
N ILE A 134 -1.99 -9.87 3.30
CA ILE A 134 -2.59 -11.18 3.54
C ILE A 134 -3.62 -11.10 4.66
N GLN A 135 -3.25 -10.53 5.82
CA GLN A 135 -4.15 -10.38 6.97
C GLN A 135 -5.42 -9.59 6.64
N LEU A 136 -5.28 -8.50 5.87
CA LEU A 136 -6.41 -7.68 5.46
C LEU A 136 -7.39 -8.46 4.58
N ILE A 137 -6.88 -9.20 3.59
CA ILE A 137 -7.74 -9.99 2.70
C ILE A 137 -8.35 -11.19 3.42
N GLU A 138 -7.59 -11.91 4.25
CA GLU A 138 -8.12 -13.00 5.07
C GLU A 138 -9.24 -12.54 5.99
N TYR A 139 -9.07 -11.40 6.66
CA TYR A 139 -10.11 -10.80 7.48
C TYR A 139 -11.35 -10.43 6.64
N THR A 140 -11.15 -9.79 5.48
CA THR A 140 -12.24 -9.36 4.60
C THR A 140 -13.07 -10.55 4.09
N ILE A 141 -12.42 -11.67 3.77
CA ILE A 141 -13.09 -12.94 3.42
C ILE A 141 -13.87 -13.48 4.62
N GLN A 142 -13.26 -13.53 5.81
CA GLN A 142 -13.90 -14.06 7.02
C GLN A 142 -15.17 -13.30 7.41
N GLU A 143 -15.15 -11.98 7.25
CA GLU A 143 -16.30 -11.12 7.54
C GLU A 143 -17.34 -11.08 6.41
N GLY A 144 -17.14 -11.87 5.33
CA GLY A 144 -18.10 -12.00 4.23
C GLY A 144 -18.31 -10.71 3.44
N ARG A 145 -17.28 -9.87 3.33
CA ARG A 145 -17.35 -8.54 2.70
C ARG A 145 -17.00 -8.52 1.21
N LEU A 146 -16.68 -9.67 0.65
CA LEU A 146 -16.39 -9.84 -0.77
C LEU A 146 -17.59 -10.45 -1.50
N GLU A 147 -17.82 -9.98 -2.72
CA GLU A 147 -18.76 -10.61 -3.65
C GLU A 147 -18.22 -11.97 -4.12
N SER A 148 -19.11 -12.86 -4.59
CA SER A 148 -18.73 -14.26 -4.90
C SER A 148 -17.63 -14.39 -5.96
N ASP A 149 -17.58 -13.48 -6.94
CA ASP A 149 -16.55 -13.42 -7.98
C ASP A 149 -15.21 -12.86 -7.48
N GLN A 150 -15.25 -12.02 -6.46
CA GLN A 150 -14.06 -11.49 -5.78
C GLN A 150 -13.42 -12.52 -4.86
N VAL A 151 -14.21 -13.41 -4.25
CA VAL A 151 -13.72 -14.44 -3.32
C VAL A 151 -12.75 -15.42 -4.00
N GLU A 152 -13.08 -15.91 -5.20
CA GLU A 152 -12.21 -16.83 -5.93
C GLU A 152 -10.86 -16.17 -6.27
N THR A 153 -10.91 -14.94 -6.79
CA THR A 153 -9.70 -14.15 -7.07
C THR A 153 -8.87 -13.92 -5.80
N ALA A 154 -9.52 -13.58 -4.68
CA ALA A 154 -8.86 -13.35 -3.41
C ALA A 154 -8.16 -14.60 -2.87
N TYR A 155 -8.73 -15.80 -3.07
CA TYR A 155 -8.07 -17.04 -2.67
C TYR A 155 -6.82 -17.35 -3.50
N GLN A 156 -6.89 -17.12 -4.82
CA GLN A 156 -5.73 -17.28 -5.70
C GLN A 156 -4.60 -16.31 -5.30
N ASP A 157 -4.94 -15.03 -5.11
CA ASP A 157 -4.02 -14.00 -4.63
C ASP A 157 -3.37 -14.40 -3.30
N LEU A 158 -4.15 -14.92 -2.35
CA LEU A 158 -3.63 -15.39 -1.07
C LEU A 158 -2.65 -16.56 -1.20
N GLU A 159 -2.89 -17.49 -2.12
CA GLU A 159 -1.96 -18.60 -2.37
C GLU A 159 -0.62 -18.10 -2.92
N ASP A 160 -0.67 -17.20 -3.90
CA ASP A 160 0.51 -16.61 -4.52
C ASP A 160 1.30 -15.75 -3.53
N TRP A 161 0.64 -14.91 -2.73
CA TRP A 161 1.31 -14.09 -1.71
C TRP A 161 1.89 -14.91 -0.57
N LYS A 162 1.25 -16.02 -0.17
CA LYS A 162 1.81 -16.92 0.86
C LYS A 162 3.07 -17.61 0.36
N ARG A 163 3.12 -17.97 -0.92
CA ARG A 163 4.34 -18.49 -1.56
C ARG A 163 5.44 -17.43 -1.62
N GLU A 164 5.13 -16.23 -2.11
CA GLU A 164 6.08 -15.10 -2.14
C GLU A 164 6.61 -14.78 -0.72
N LEU A 165 5.74 -14.78 0.29
CA LEU A 165 6.14 -14.56 1.68
C LEU A 165 7.15 -15.60 2.18
N SER A 166 6.94 -16.87 1.83
CA SER A 166 7.87 -17.94 2.18
C SER A 166 9.23 -17.74 1.50
N GLU A 167 9.23 -17.34 0.23
CA GLU A 167 10.45 -17.06 -0.54
C GLU A 167 11.20 -15.86 0.06
N LEU A 168 10.50 -14.77 0.39
CA LEU A 168 11.10 -13.59 1.01
C LEU A 168 11.75 -13.92 2.36
N LYS A 169 11.08 -14.73 3.20
CA LYS A 169 11.65 -15.20 4.48
C LYS A 169 12.88 -16.09 4.27
N GLN A 170 12.85 -16.95 3.26
CA GLN A 170 14.00 -17.76 2.91
C GLN A 170 15.19 -16.91 2.44
N VAL A 171 14.96 -15.91 1.58
CA VAL A 171 16.01 -14.99 1.14
C VAL A 171 16.57 -14.20 2.31
N GLN A 172 15.71 -13.67 3.18
CA GLN A 172 16.14 -12.93 4.38
C GLN A 172 17.06 -13.77 5.27
N SER A 173 16.77 -15.07 5.43
CA SER A 173 17.59 -15.99 6.24
C SER A 173 18.99 -16.28 5.67
N GLN A 174 19.24 -15.92 4.40
CA GLN A 174 20.53 -16.10 3.73
C GLN A 174 21.41 -14.84 3.83
N ILE A 175 20.86 -13.72 4.30
CA ILE A 175 21.61 -12.47 4.46
C ILE A 175 22.53 -12.63 5.68
N PRO A 176 23.84 -12.37 5.56
CA PRO A 176 24.78 -12.48 6.67
C PRO A 176 24.35 -11.67 7.90
N ASP A 177 24.57 -12.24 9.09
CA ASP A 177 24.43 -11.53 10.36
C ASP A 177 25.53 -10.46 10.49
N PHE A 178 25.21 -9.37 11.18
CA PHE A 178 26.08 -8.22 11.42
C PHE A 178 26.88 -8.34 12.72
#